data_AF-A0A9N9N7L5-F1
#
_entry.id   AF-A0A9N9N7L5-F1
#
_cell.length_a   1.000
_cell.length_b   1.000
_cell.length_c   1.000
_cell.angle_alpha   90.00
_cell.angle_beta   90.00
_cell.angle_gamma   90.00
#
_symmetry.space_group_name_H-M   'P 1'
#
loop_
_entity.id
_entity.type
_entity.pdbx_description
1 polymer ?
#
loop_
_entity_poly.entity_id
_entity_poly.type
_entity_poly.pdbx_seq_one_letter_code
_entity_poly.pdbx_strand_id
1 'polypeptide(L)'
;EIGIYNIYFATDYPLVDAGKKKAQSTTFHIISEQHRDAIKILNNTFKLNTWVSMKTLDVIYNIFPEYKNEINEEFQGSGLQGIFDKLVLTNSSYFISGPEGCGYISSKFSKRIGEARRLILNGGTNILNDITRWPLDNDYISNEH
;
A
#
# COMPACT_ATOMS: atom_id res chain seq x y z
N GLU A 1 14.45 -21.61 8.23
CA GLU A 1 13.06 -21.30 8.63
C GLU A 1 12.28 -20.85 7.39
N ILE A 2 11.03 -21.29 7.24
CA ILE A 2 10.15 -20.93 6.11
C ILE A 2 9.03 -20.07 6.70
N GLY A 3 8.90 -18.82 6.26
CA GLY A 3 7.90 -17.88 6.77
C GLY A 3 7.94 -16.51 6.10
N ILE A 4 6.90 -15.71 6.30
CA ILE A 4 6.83 -14.31 5.86
C ILE A 4 7.45 -13.44 6.95
N TYR A 5 8.63 -12.89 6.70
CA TYR A 5 9.37 -12.10 7.70
C TYR A 5 9.02 -10.61 7.69
N ASN A 6 8.71 -10.07 6.51
CA ASN A 6 8.44 -8.64 6.32
C ASN A 6 7.19 -8.45 5.46
N ILE A 7 6.22 -7.73 5.98
CA ILE A 7 5.01 -7.36 5.26
C ILE A 7 5.07 -5.86 4.99
N TYR A 8 4.93 -5.47 3.72
CA TYR A 8 4.75 -4.09 3.32
C TYR A 8 3.29 -3.87 2.90
N PHE A 9 2.65 -2.86 3.47
CA PHE A 9 1.26 -2.54 3.24
C PHE A 9 1.13 -1.18 2.53
N ALA A 10 0.84 -1.23 1.23
CA ALA A 10 0.51 -0.06 0.43
C ALA A 10 -0.98 0.26 0.56
N THR A 11 -1.31 1.50 0.90
CA THR A 11 -2.69 1.93 1.14
C THR A 11 -2.85 3.43 0.88
N ASP A 12 -4.02 3.81 0.35
CA ASP A 12 -4.45 5.20 0.24
C ASP A 12 -5.03 5.74 1.57
N TYR A 13 -5.13 4.90 2.60
CA TYR A 13 -5.58 5.29 3.93
C TYR A 13 -4.55 6.25 4.58
N PRO A 14 -4.98 7.35 5.22
CA PRO A 14 -4.05 8.31 5.81
C PRO A 14 -3.33 7.77 7.05
N LEU A 15 -2.09 7.32 6.86
CA LEU A 15 -1.29 6.69 7.91
C LEU A 15 -0.67 7.69 8.90
N VAL A 16 -0.26 8.88 8.45
CA VAL A 16 0.43 9.89 9.27
C VAL A 16 -0.56 10.71 10.11
N ASP A 17 -1.79 10.86 9.61
CA ASP A 17 -2.78 11.80 10.12
C ASP A 17 -4.12 11.09 10.41
N ALA A 18 -4.07 9.83 10.89
CA ALA A 18 -5.23 8.95 11.11
C ALA A 18 -6.38 9.52 11.99
N GLY A 19 -6.25 10.74 12.53
CA GLY A 19 -7.29 11.49 13.27
C GLY A 19 -7.82 12.75 12.57
N LYS A 20 -7.17 13.27 11.52
CA LYS A 20 -7.68 14.42 10.74
C LYS A 20 -8.39 13.89 9.50
N LYS A 21 -9.57 14.42 9.20
CA LYS A 21 -10.44 14.02 8.06
C LYS A 21 -9.84 14.33 6.67
N LYS A 22 -8.51 14.39 6.53
CA LYS A 22 -7.87 14.74 5.27
C LYS A 22 -7.51 13.45 4.54
N ALA A 23 -8.30 13.16 3.51
CA ALA A 23 -8.02 12.10 2.56
C ALA A 23 -6.62 12.27 1.96
N GLN A 24 -5.84 11.19 1.93
CA GLN A 24 -4.52 11.16 1.30
C GLN A 24 -4.60 11.00 -0.22
N SER A 25 -5.76 10.66 -0.76
CA SER A 25 -5.98 10.51 -2.20
C SER A 25 -7.17 11.35 -2.66
N THR A 26 -7.08 11.91 -3.87
CA THR A 26 -8.19 12.61 -4.54
C THR A 26 -9.31 11.67 -5.00
N THR A 27 -9.16 10.37 -4.78
CA THR A 27 -10.18 9.37 -5.12
C THR A 27 -10.70 8.64 -3.89
N PHE A 28 -9.98 8.71 -2.76
CA PHE A 28 -10.36 8.10 -1.50
C PHE A 28 -10.71 9.17 -0.46
N HIS A 29 -11.78 9.93 -0.76
CA HIS A 29 -12.15 11.11 0.01
C HIS A 29 -12.97 10.83 1.27
N ILE A 30 -13.70 9.72 1.30
CA ILE A 30 -14.63 9.38 2.37
C ILE A 30 -14.03 8.25 3.21
N ILE A 31 -13.51 8.63 4.38
CA ILE A 31 -12.97 7.67 5.35
C ILE A 31 -14.08 7.35 6.35
N SER A 32 -14.75 6.22 6.14
CA SER A 32 -15.73 5.66 7.07
C SER A 32 -15.08 4.91 8.25
N GLU A 33 -15.88 4.58 9.27
CA GLU A 33 -15.45 3.80 10.43
C GLU A 33 -14.97 2.39 10.06
N GLN A 34 -15.56 1.77 9.03
CA GLN A 34 -15.12 0.45 8.55
C GLN A 34 -13.66 0.46 8.10
N HIS A 35 -13.20 1.54 7.46
CA HIS A 35 -11.78 1.67 7.09
C HIS A 35 -10.89 1.77 8.31
N ARG A 36 -11.32 2.51 9.34
CA ARG A 36 -10.57 2.66 10.60
C ARG A 36 -10.44 1.31 11.30
N ASP A 37 -11.54 0.57 11.38
CA ASP A 37 -11.56 -0.74 12.04
C ASP A 37 -10.74 -1.77 11.27
N ALA A 38 -10.79 -1.77 9.94
CA ALA A 38 -9.91 -2.59 9.11
C ALA A 38 -8.43 -2.31 9.40
N ILE A 39 -8.01 -1.04 9.46
CA ILE A 39 -6.62 -0.66 9.78
C ILE A 39 -6.23 -1.06 11.21
N LYS A 40 -7.14 -0.93 12.19
CA LYS A 40 -6.89 -1.40 13.57
C LYS A 40 -6.66 -2.91 13.61
N ILE A 41 -7.53 -3.68 12.96
CA ILE A 41 -7.40 -5.15 12.89
C ILE A 41 -6.07 -5.54 12.26
N LEU A 42 -5.73 -4.93 11.13
CA LEU A 42 -4.48 -5.16 10.42
C LEU A 42 -3.24 -4.87 11.30
N ASN A 43 -3.21 -3.70 11.95
CA ASN A 43 -2.10 -3.31 12.83
C ASN A 43 -1.98 -4.18 14.09
N ASN A 44 -3.10 -4.68 14.62
CA ASN A 44 -3.09 -5.58 15.77
C ASN A 44 -2.67 -7.01 15.41
N THR A 45 -2.88 -7.42 14.15
CA THR A 45 -2.63 -8.79 13.69
C THR A 45 -1.22 -8.95 13.11
N PHE A 46 -0.74 -7.95 12.38
CA PHE A 46 0.52 -8.02 11.65
C PHE A 46 1.45 -6.86 11.99
N LYS A 47 2.76 -7.13 12.02
CA LYS A 47 3.78 -6.10 12.03
C LYS A 47 3.94 -5.53 10.61
N LEU A 48 3.12 -4.55 10.26
CA LEU A 48 3.11 -3.93 8.94
C LEU A 48 4.19 -2.86 8.81
N ASN A 49 4.92 -2.91 7.72
CA ASN A 49 5.74 -1.81 7.23
C ASN A 49 4.93 -1.01 6.20
N THR A 50 5.12 0.29 6.18
CA THR A 50 4.53 1.20 5.19
C THR A 50 5.59 2.22 4.81
N TRP A 51 5.32 3.09 3.83
CA TRP A 51 6.25 4.16 3.48
C TRP A 51 6.60 5.05 4.69
N VAL A 52 5.67 5.18 5.66
CA VAL A 52 5.88 5.93 6.91
C VAL A 52 6.92 5.24 7.80
N SER A 53 6.88 3.91 7.90
CA SER A 53 7.78 3.16 8.78
C SER A 53 9.21 3.05 8.24
N MET A 54 9.43 3.35 6.96
CA MET A 54 10.77 3.31 6.35
C MET A 54 11.70 4.42 6.84
N LYS A 55 11.18 5.43 7.56
CA LYS A 55 11.93 6.58 8.10
C LYS A 55 12.79 7.30 7.05
N THR A 56 12.47 7.13 5.76
CA THR A 56 13.24 7.73 4.67
C THR A 56 13.17 9.25 4.75
N LEU A 57 12.04 9.80 5.20
CA LEU A 57 11.90 11.24 5.42
C LEU A 57 12.72 11.73 6.61
N ASP A 58 12.94 10.92 7.65
CA ASP A 58 13.78 11.32 8.79
C ASP A 58 15.20 11.66 8.33
N VAL A 59 15.73 10.91 7.36
CA VAL A 59 17.03 11.21 6.74
C VAL A 59 17.00 12.57 6.04
N ILE A 60 15.95 12.84 5.25
CA ILE A 60 15.82 14.11 4.52
C ILE A 60 15.66 15.28 5.50
N TYR A 61 14.84 15.13 6.55
CA TYR A 61 14.68 16.13 7.61
C TYR A 61 16.00 16.44 8.33
N ASN A 62 16.86 15.44 8.51
CA ASN A 62 18.16 15.64 9.16
C ASN A 62 19.17 16.34 8.23
N ILE A 63 19.11 16.10 6.92
CA ILE A 63 20.01 16.74 5.94
C ILE A 63 19.56 18.18 5.65
N PHE A 64 18.24 18.41 5.61
CA PHE A 64 17.63 19.68 5.20
C PHE A 64 16.58 20.17 6.23
N PRO A 65 16.97 20.42 7.48
CA PRO A 65 16.03 20.74 8.56
C PRO A 65 15.22 22.03 8.33
N GLU A 66 15.80 23.00 7.62
CA GLU A 66 15.18 24.28 7.29
C GLU A 66 14.03 24.14 6.27
N TYR A 67 14.04 23.08 5.45
CA TYR A 67 13.03 22.81 4.42
C TYR A 67 11.90 21.88 4.89
N LYS A 68 11.76 21.70 6.20
CA LYS A 68 10.83 20.70 6.76
C LYS A 68 9.39 20.86 6.27
N ASN A 69 8.93 22.10 6.06
CA ASN A 69 7.57 22.36 5.61
C ASN A 69 7.38 21.97 4.13
N GLU A 70 8.33 22.35 3.29
CA GLU A 70 8.37 22.02 1.86
C GLU A 70 8.50 20.51 1.66
N ILE A 71 9.34 19.85 2.47
CA ILE A 71 9.46 18.39 2.50
C ILE A 71 8.13 17.76 2.90
N ASN A 72 7.42 18.31 3.90
CA ASN A 72 6.11 17.79 4.26
C ASN A 72 5.08 17.95 3.14
N GLU A 73 5.03 19.11 2.50
CA GLU A 73 4.10 19.39 1.41
C GLU A 73 4.31 18.45 0.21
N GLU A 74 5.57 18.23 -0.18
CA GLU A 74 5.92 17.40 -1.33
C GLU A 74 5.83 15.89 -1.00
N PHE A 75 6.41 15.46 0.13
CA PHE A 75 6.58 14.04 0.45
C PHE A 75 5.42 13.41 1.20
N GLN A 76 4.56 14.19 1.86
CA GLN A 76 3.31 13.68 2.46
C GLN A 76 2.12 13.75 1.49
N GLY A 77 2.34 14.22 0.26
CA GLY A 77 1.38 14.12 -0.83
C GLY A 77 1.29 12.72 -1.43
N SER A 78 0.22 12.45 -2.18
CA SER A 78 -0.05 11.12 -2.79
C SER A 78 0.94 10.71 -3.86
N GLY A 79 1.64 11.67 -4.48
CA GLY A 79 2.52 11.43 -5.63
C GLY A 79 3.72 10.55 -5.28
N LEU A 80 4.55 11.01 -4.34
CA LEU A 80 5.79 10.31 -3.95
C LEU A 80 5.50 9.01 -3.20
N GLN A 81 4.52 9.00 -2.29
CA GLN A 81 4.03 7.77 -1.64
C GLN A 81 3.71 6.68 -2.67
N GLY A 82 2.90 7.01 -3.69
CA GLY A 82 2.52 6.06 -4.71
C GLY A 82 3.66 5.60 -5.62
N ILE A 83 4.77 6.35 -5.69
CA ILE A 83 6.01 5.91 -6.37
C ILE A 83 6.76 4.92 -5.48
N PHE A 84 6.95 5.23 -4.20
CA PHE A 84 7.59 4.33 -3.23
C PHE A 84 6.85 3.00 -3.14
N ASP A 85 5.52 3.04 -3.01
CA ASP A 85 4.72 1.82 -2.96
C ASP A 85 4.95 0.96 -4.22
N LYS A 86 4.95 1.55 -5.43
CA LYS A 86 5.23 0.79 -6.66
C LYS A 86 6.62 0.17 -6.66
N LEU A 87 7.64 0.89 -6.22
CA LEU A 87 9.02 0.39 -6.19
C LEU A 87 9.14 -0.80 -5.24
N VAL A 88 8.61 -0.68 -4.02
CA VAL A 88 8.65 -1.76 -3.02
C VAL A 88 7.85 -2.98 -3.51
N LEU A 89 6.62 -2.77 -3.98
CA LEU A 89 5.75 -3.84 -4.44
C LEU A 89 6.25 -4.52 -5.72
N THR A 90 6.95 -3.82 -6.61
CA THR A 90 7.53 -4.42 -7.83
C THR A 90 8.71 -5.33 -7.49
N ASN A 91 9.45 -5.04 -6.43
CA ASN A 91 10.65 -5.78 -6.04
C ASN A 91 10.45 -6.78 -4.90
N SER A 92 9.26 -6.83 -4.28
CA SER A 92 8.97 -7.79 -3.22
C SER A 92 8.97 -9.23 -3.73
N SER A 93 9.33 -10.20 -2.87
CA SER A 93 9.26 -11.62 -3.24
C SER A 93 7.85 -12.02 -3.65
N TYR A 94 6.85 -11.64 -2.85
CA TYR A 94 5.43 -11.83 -3.15
C TYR A 94 4.70 -10.49 -3.23
N PHE A 95 3.74 -10.39 -4.15
CA PHE A 95 2.79 -9.29 -4.25
C PHE A 95 1.35 -9.82 -4.17
N ILE A 96 0.62 -9.39 -3.14
CA ILE A 96 -0.79 -9.72 -2.95
C ILE A 96 -1.60 -8.44 -3.10
N SER A 97 -2.66 -8.48 -3.90
CA SER A 97 -3.61 -7.39 -4.04
C SER A 97 -4.99 -7.78 -3.51
N GLY A 98 -5.85 -6.78 -3.34
CA GLY A 98 -7.25 -6.99 -2.97
C GLY A 98 -8.01 -7.91 -3.95
N PRO A 99 -9.17 -8.44 -3.51
CA PRO A 99 -9.99 -9.34 -4.31
C PRO A 99 -10.47 -8.72 -5.61
N GLU A 100 -10.83 -9.56 -6.58
CA GLU A 100 -11.56 -9.08 -7.77
C GLU A 100 -12.92 -8.52 -7.37
N GLY A 101 -13.10 -7.20 -7.44
CA GLY A 101 -14.39 -6.54 -7.17
C GLY A 101 -14.34 -5.61 -5.96
N CYS A 102 -13.36 -5.80 -5.07
CA CYS A 102 -13.08 -4.87 -3.98
C CYS A 102 -12.01 -3.86 -4.41
N GLY A 103 -12.45 -2.61 -4.65
CA GLY A 103 -11.64 -1.60 -5.33
C GLY A 103 -11.60 -1.86 -6.83
N TYR A 104 -11.44 -0.80 -7.64
CA TYR A 104 -11.36 -0.91 -9.09
C TYR A 104 -10.40 -2.05 -9.47
N ILE A 105 -10.92 -3.17 -10.00
CA ILE A 105 -10.13 -4.31 -10.50
C ILE A 105 -9.07 -3.84 -11.50
N SER A 106 -9.37 -2.71 -12.15
CA SER A 106 -8.53 -1.95 -13.07
C SER A 106 -7.78 -0.79 -12.43
N SER A 107 -7.52 -0.80 -11.12
CA SER A 107 -6.67 0.22 -10.52
C SER A 107 -5.37 0.19 -11.33
N LYS A 108 -5.12 1.28 -12.04
CA LYS A 108 -3.93 1.41 -12.90
C LYS A 108 -2.67 1.12 -12.08
N PHE A 109 -2.75 1.30 -10.76
CA PHE A 109 -1.73 0.96 -9.79
C PHE A 109 -1.39 -0.54 -9.77
N SER A 110 -2.30 -1.41 -9.33
CA SER A 110 -2.02 -2.85 -9.15
C SER A 110 -1.75 -3.54 -10.50
N LYS A 111 -2.44 -3.11 -11.56
CA LYS A 111 -2.20 -3.60 -12.93
C LYS A 111 -0.78 -3.30 -13.41
N ARG A 112 -0.31 -2.05 -13.28
CA ARG A 112 1.04 -1.66 -13.70
C ARG A 112 2.13 -2.40 -12.92
N ILE A 113 1.91 -2.68 -11.63
CA ILE A 113 2.83 -3.47 -10.82
C ILE A 113 2.88 -4.91 -11.32
N GLY A 114 1.73 -5.55 -11.55
CA GLY A 114 1.68 -6.91 -12.10
C GLY A 114 2.35 -7.02 -13.48
N GLU A 115 2.12 -6.05 -14.36
CA GLU A 115 2.79 -5.98 -15.68
C GLU A 115 4.32 -5.85 -15.54
N ALA A 116 4.80 -4.95 -14.68
CA ALA A 116 6.23 -4.78 -14.42
C ALA A 116 6.85 -6.06 -13.85
N ARG A 117 6.19 -6.70 -12.87
CA ARG A 117 6.65 -7.95 -12.27
C ARG A 117 6.69 -9.11 -13.26
N ARG A 118 5.76 -9.16 -14.21
CA ARG A 118 5.77 -10.19 -15.28
C ARG A 118 7.01 -10.07 -16.17
N LEU A 119 7.44 -8.85 -16.50
CA LEU A 119 8.69 -8.63 -17.24
C LEU A 119 9.91 -9.09 -16.43
N ILE A 120 9.90 -8.82 -15.11
CA ILE A 120 10.98 -9.18 -14.18
C ILE A 120 11.08 -10.71 -13.98
N LEU A 121 9.94 -11.41 -13.89
CA LEU A 121 9.88 -12.88 -13.83
C LEU A 121 10.48 -13.52 -15.08
N ASN A 122 10.11 -13.02 -16.26
CA ASN A 122 10.62 -13.52 -17.54
C ASN A 122 12.14 -13.32 -17.68
N GLY A 123 12.73 -12.39 -16.92
CA GLY A 123 14.17 -12.12 -16.88
C GLY A 123 14.99 -12.97 -15.89
N GLY A 124 14.37 -13.91 -15.15
CA GLY A 124 15.10 -14.86 -14.30
C GLY A 124 15.52 -14.32 -12.92
N THR A 125 14.65 -13.55 -12.27
CA THR A 125 14.91 -12.89 -10.98
C THR A 125 14.29 -13.61 -9.77
N ASN A 126 14.55 -13.10 -8.55
CA ASN A 126 14.15 -13.67 -7.26
C ASN A 126 12.70 -13.34 -6.81
N ILE A 127 11.86 -12.75 -7.66
CA ILE A 127 10.44 -12.56 -7.33
C ILE A 127 9.66 -13.85 -7.62
N LEU A 128 8.60 -14.12 -6.86
CA LEU A 128 7.94 -15.43 -6.79
C LEU A 128 6.51 -15.43 -7.36
N ASN A 129 5.96 -14.27 -7.69
CA ASN A 129 4.69 -14.12 -8.40
C ASN A 129 4.62 -12.77 -9.14
N ASP A 130 3.74 -12.63 -10.13
CA ASP A 130 3.42 -11.33 -10.72
C ASP A 130 2.36 -10.60 -9.88
N ILE A 131 1.23 -11.24 -9.61
CA ILE A 131 0.17 -10.76 -8.72
C ILE A 131 -0.68 -11.93 -8.23
N THR A 132 -0.95 -11.98 -6.92
CA THR A 132 -1.95 -12.87 -6.34
C THR A 132 -3.10 -12.02 -5.82
N ARG A 133 -4.33 -12.31 -6.27
CA ARG A 133 -5.52 -11.63 -5.77
C ARG A 133 -6.16 -12.46 -4.65
N TRP A 134 -6.67 -11.81 -3.62
CA TRP A 134 -7.44 -12.50 -2.58
C TRP A 134 -8.66 -13.19 -3.23
N PRO A 135 -8.91 -14.49 -3.02
CA PRO A 135 -10.18 -15.08 -3.42
C PRO A 135 -11.35 -14.36 -2.73
N LEU A 136 -12.39 -14.02 -3.49
CA LEU A 136 -13.70 -13.74 -2.90
C LEU A 136 -14.36 -15.08 -2.61
N ASP A 137 -14.59 -15.38 -1.33
CA ASP A 137 -15.49 -16.48 -0.99
C ASP A 137 -16.93 -16.04 -1.35
N ASN A 138 -17.54 -16.74 -2.31
CA ASN A 138 -18.91 -16.48 -2.78
C ASN A 138 -19.97 -16.65 -1.68
N ASP A 139 -19.61 -17.16 -0.50
CA ASP A 139 -20.53 -17.46 0.59
C ASP A 139 -20.94 -16.23 1.43
N TYR A 140 -20.27 -15.08 1.29
CA TYR A 140 -20.61 -13.86 2.04
C TYR A 140 -21.52 -12.88 1.28
N ILE A 141 -21.70 -13.05 -0.04
CA ILE A 141 -22.46 -12.10 -0.88
C ILE A 141 -23.98 -12.43 -0.90
N SER A 142 -24.39 -13.61 -0.43
CA SER A 142 -25.79 -14.08 -0.48
C SER A 142 -26.67 -13.63 0.70
N ASN A 143 -26.14 -12.91 1.69
CA ASN A 143 -26.88 -12.56 2.92
C ASN A 143 -27.28 -11.08 3.06
N GLU A 144 -27.14 -10.26 2.01
CA GLU A 144 -27.65 -8.88 2.00
C GLU A 144 -28.57 -8.63 0.79
N HIS A 145 -29.78 -9.22 0.84
CA HIS A 145 -30.95 -8.79 0.08
C HIS A 145 -32.16 -8.66 0.99
#